data_AF-V6K8V7-F1
#
_entry.id   AF-V6K8V7-F1
#
_cell.length_a   1.000
_cell.length_b   1.000
_cell.length_c   1.000
_cell.angle_alpha   90.00
_cell.angle_beta   90.00
_cell.angle_gamma   90.00
#
_symmetry.space_group_name_H-M   'P 1'
#
loop_
_entity.id
_entity.type
_entity.pdbx_description
1 polymer ?
#
loop_
_entity_poly.entity_id
_entity_poly.type
_entity_poly.pdbx_seq_one_letter_code
_entity_poly.pdbx_strand_id
1 'polypeptide(L)'
;MATAVPAERDAVARAFPGAVTEVRLPGAPLCRTATGWDLLAAGVGPARAAACTATALTAAALDGAPYDLVVCAGIGGGFQPDAPVGSLVVADAITVADLGAETAEGFLPVTELGFGTVTHRPPGSAVRAASEAAGARTGTILTVSTVTGTAARAAALR
;
A
#
# COMPACT_ATOMS: atom_id res chain seq x y z
N MET A 1 -4.63 -8.71 3.25
CA MET A 1 -3.49 -8.07 2.57
C MET A 1 -3.95 -7.51 1.24
N ALA A 2 -3.57 -6.28 0.92
CA ALA A 2 -3.84 -5.63 -0.37
C ALA A 2 -2.53 -5.51 -1.18
N THR A 3 -2.58 -5.87 -2.45
CA THR A 3 -1.48 -5.73 -3.42
C THR A 3 -1.95 -4.98 -4.66
N ALA A 4 -1.02 -4.51 -5.50
CA ALA A 4 -1.39 -3.75 -6.68
C ALA A 4 -1.85 -4.67 -7.82
N VAL A 5 -1.18 -5.81 -8.02
CA VAL A 5 -1.45 -6.72 -9.15
C VAL A 5 -1.72 -8.16 -8.71
N PRO A 6 -2.45 -8.96 -9.52
CA PRO A 6 -2.71 -10.38 -9.21
C PRO A 6 -1.44 -11.20 -8.99
N ALA A 7 -0.36 -10.93 -9.75
CA ALA A 7 0.90 -11.66 -9.59
C ALA A 7 1.50 -11.50 -8.18
N GLU A 8 1.39 -10.30 -7.58
CA GLU A 8 1.82 -10.06 -6.19
C GLU A 8 0.92 -10.79 -5.20
N ARG A 9 -0.41 -10.70 -5.36
CA ARG A 9 -1.39 -11.42 -4.55
C ARG A 9 -1.12 -12.93 -4.58
N ASP A 10 -0.88 -13.48 -5.76
CA ASP A 10 -0.66 -14.91 -5.97
C ASP A 10 0.69 -15.35 -5.40
N ALA A 11 1.70 -14.48 -5.40
CA ALA A 11 2.97 -14.73 -4.71
C ALA A 11 2.77 -14.86 -3.20
N VAL A 12 1.96 -13.98 -2.61
CA VAL A 12 1.58 -14.06 -1.19
C VAL A 12 0.75 -15.32 -0.92
N ALA A 13 -0.22 -15.65 -1.78
CA ALA A 13 -1.08 -16.81 -1.62
C ALA A 13 -0.29 -18.12 -1.51
N ARG A 14 0.83 -18.25 -2.25
CA ARG A 14 1.71 -19.42 -2.20
C ARG A 14 2.41 -19.62 -0.85
N ALA A 15 2.48 -18.60 0.01
CA ALA A 15 3.03 -18.73 1.35
C ALA A 15 2.08 -19.44 2.33
N PHE A 16 0.80 -19.59 1.97
CA PHE A 16 -0.20 -20.21 2.82
C PHE A 16 -0.54 -21.64 2.33
N PRO A 17 -0.60 -22.63 3.23
CA PRO A 17 -1.00 -23.98 2.86
C PRO A 17 -2.50 -24.06 2.59
N GLY A 18 -2.90 -25.02 1.75
CA GLY A 18 -4.30 -25.35 1.50
C GLY A 18 -4.92 -24.62 0.29
N ALA A 19 -6.22 -24.79 0.13
CA ALA A 19 -6.96 -24.19 -0.98
C ALA A 19 -7.13 -22.67 -0.78
N VAL A 20 -7.17 -21.95 -1.89
CA VAL A 20 -7.52 -20.53 -1.94
C VAL A 20 -8.86 -20.42 -2.66
N THR A 21 -9.85 -19.82 -2.03
CA THR A 21 -11.18 -19.62 -2.58
C THR A 21 -11.39 -18.17 -2.98
N GLU A 22 -12.09 -17.94 -4.08
CA GLU A 22 -12.45 -16.59 -4.49
C GLU A 22 -13.75 -16.16 -3.80
N VAL A 23 -13.72 -14.97 -3.20
CA VAL A 23 -14.87 -14.27 -2.66
C VAL A 23 -15.16 -13.08 -3.57
N ARG A 24 -16.37 -13.06 -4.15
CA ARG A 24 -16.77 -12.00 -5.07
C ARG A 24 -17.16 -10.75 -4.29
N LEU A 25 -16.41 -9.66 -4.52
CA LEU A 25 -16.74 -8.32 -4.06
C LEU A 25 -16.89 -7.38 -5.27
N PRO A 26 -17.68 -6.29 -5.15
CA PRO A 26 -17.68 -5.24 -6.16
C PRO A 26 -16.27 -4.69 -6.43
N GLY A 27 -15.90 -4.54 -7.69
CA GLY A 27 -14.65 -3.88 -8.12
C GLY A 27 -13.40 -4.75 -8.19
N ALA A 28 -13.24 -5.78 -7.33
CA ALA A 28 -12.13 -6.74 -7.42
C ALA A 28 -12.43 -8.06 -6.69
N PRO A 29 -11.96 -9.21 -7.21
CA PRO A 29 -12.06 -10.48 -6.50
C PRO A 29 -11.10 -10.52 -5.30
N LEU A 30 -11.61 -10.99 -4.17
CA LEU A 30 -10.84 -11.27 -2.96
C LEU A 30 -10.50 -12.77 -2.94
N CYS A 31 -9.29 -13.13 -2.56
CA CYS A 31 -8.87 -14.52 -2.39
C CYS A 31 -8.74 -14.83 -0.90
N ARG A 32 -9.52 -15.78 -0.41
CA ARG A 32 -9.46 -16.26 0.97
C ARG A 32 -8.63 -17.53 1.04
N THR A 33 -7.61 -17.53 1.88
CA THR A 33 -6.79 -18.71 2.18
C THR A 33 -7.53 -19.65 3.12
N ALA A 34 -7.17 -20.94 3.12
CA ALA A 34 -7.73 -21.94 4.04
C ALA A 34 -7.54 -21.58 5.53
N THR A 35 -6.53 -20.76 5.85
CA THR A 35 -6.23 -20.27 7.20
C THR A 35 -6.94 -18.95 7.55
N GLY A 36 -7.83 -18.46 6.67
CA GLY A 36 -8.68 -17.30 6.95
C GLY A 36 -8.10 -15.95 6.58
N TRP A 37 -6.91 -15.89 5.94
CA TRP A 37 -6.36 -14.64 5.44
C TRP A 37 -6.96 -14.26 4.10
N ASP A 38 -7.38 -13.00 3.99
CA ASP A 38 -7.94 -12.42 2.79
C ASP A 38 -6.89 -11.62 2.01
N LEU A 39 -6.80 -11.88 0.70
CA LEU A 39 -5.80 -11.35 -0.23
C LEU A 39 -6.51 -10.63 -1.39
N LEU A 40 -6.23 -9.34 -1.54
CA LEU A 40 -6.89 -8.47 -2.52
C LEU A 40 -5.88 -7.93 -3.53
N ALA A 41 -6.11 -8.15 -4.82
CA ALA A 41 -5.44 -7.39 -5.87
C ALA A 41 -6.21 -6.08 -6.10
N ALA A 42 -5.87 -5.04 -5.35
CA ALA A 42 -6.62 -3.78 -5.26
C ALA A 42 -6.40 -2.87 -6.48
N GLY A 43 -5.40 -3.16 -7.33
CA GLY A 43 -5.12 -2.43 -8.56
C GLY A 43 -4.01 -1.40 -8.43
N VAL A 44 -3.48 -0.98 -9.58
CA VAL A 44 -2.47 0.08 -9.68
C VAL A 44 -3.15 1.45 -9.65
N GLY A 45 -2.60 2.35 -8.83
CA GLY A 45 -3.06 3.73 -8.68
C GLY A 45 -3.92 3.93 -7.43
N PRO A 46 -3.80 5.11 -6.79
CA PRO A 46 -4.40 5.35 -5.46
C PRO A 46 -5.92 5.24 -5.46
N ALA A 47 -6.60 5.74 -6.50
CA ALA A 47 -8.07 5.73 -6.56
C ALA A 47 -8.66 4.31 -6.58
N ARG A 48 -8.13 3.44 -7.44
CA ARG A 48 -8.62 2.05 -7.55
C ARG A 48 -8.27 1.26 -6.28
N ALA A 49 -7.03 1.39 -5.81
CA ALA A 49 -6.58 0.72 -4.60
C ALA A 49 -7.43 1.10 -3.38
N ALA A 50 -7.74 2.40 -3.22
CA ALA A 50 -8.59 2.91 -2.15
C ALA A 50 -10.03 2.37 -2.27
N ALA A 51 -10.64 2.44 -3.46
CA ALA A 51 -12.01 1.97 -3.68
C ALA A 51 -12.15 0.47 -3.37
N CYS A 52 -11.27 -0.37 -3.95
CA CYS A 52 -11.31 -1.81 -3.72
C CYS A 52 -11.07 -2.17 -2.25
N THR A 53 -10.10 -1.52 -1.60
CA THR A 53 -9.80 -1.79 -0.18
C THR A 53 -10.95 -1.35 0.72
N ALA A 54 -11.55 -0.18 0.48
CA ALA A 54 -12.71 0.30 1.22
C ALA A 54 -13.92 -0.62 1.06
N THR A 55 -14.17 -1.15 -0.14
CA THR A 55 -15.22 -2.16 -0.38
C THR A 55 -14.98 -3.42 0.43
N ALA A 56 -13.76 -3.96 0.46
CA ALA A 56 -13.45 -5.15 1.24
C ALA A 56 -13.60 -4.94 2.74
N LEU A 57 -13.11 -3.80 3.26
CA LEU A 57 -13.28 -3.43 4.68
C LEU A 57 -14.75 -3.31 5.05
N THR A 58 -15.54 -2.64 4.22
CA THR A 58 -16.98 -2.43 4.44
C THR A 58 -17.74 -3.77 4.41
N ALA A 59 -17.46 -4.62 3.42
CA ALA A 59 -18.10 -5.94 3.33
C ALA A 59 -17.82 -6.79 4.58
N ALA A 60 -16.56 -6.85 5.01
CA ALA A 60 -16.17 -7.61 6.21
C ALA A 60 -16.83 -7.08 7.48
N ALA A 61 -16.95 -5.75 7.63
CA ALA A 61 -17.66 -5.15 8.76
C ALA A 61 -19.15 -5.48 8.75
N LEU A 62 -19.81 -5.44 7.58
CA LEU A 62 -21.22 -5.79 7.42
C LEU A 62 -21.49 -7.28 7.66
N ASP A 63 -20.52 -8.14 7.35
CA ASP A 63 -20.56 -9.57 7.64
C ASP A 63 -20.24 -9.90 9.12
N GLY A 64 -20.01 -8.88 9.96
CA GLY A 64 -19.72 -9.05 11.40
C GLY A 64 -18.31 -9.56 11.70
N ALA A 65 -17.40 -9.53 10.72
CA ALA A 65 -16.01 -9.95 10.84
C ALA A 65 -15.05 -8.85 10.37
N PRO A 66 -15.04 -7.66 11.01
CA PRO A 66 -14.18 -6.56 10.61
C PRO A 66 -12.70 -6.94 10.72
N TYR A 67 -11.87 -6.41 9.82
CA TYR A 67 -10.43 -6.62 9.90
C TYR A 67 -9.80 -5.77 10.99
N ASP A 68 -8.95 -6.39 11.81
CA ASP A 68 -8.12 -5.68 12.79
C ASP A 68 -6.85 -5.07 12.14
N LEU A 69 -6.42 -5.60 10.99
CA LEU A 69 -5.20 -5.17 10.30
C LEU A 69 -5.32 -5.32 8.78
N VAL A 70 -4.87 -4.28 8.06
CA VAL A 70 -4.60 -4.35 6.63
C VAL A 70 -3.12 -4.11 6.38
N VAL A 71 -2.49 -5.05 5.68
CA VAL A 71 -1.13 -4.87 5.14
C VAL A 71 -1.25 -4.52 3.67
N CYS A 72 -0.71 -3.36 3.27
CA CYS A 72 -0.49 -3.00 1.88
C CYS A 72 0.94 -3.41 1.50
N ALA A 73 1.08 -4.29 0.51
CA ALA A 73 2.38 -4.77 0.05
C ALA A 73 2.46 -4.78 -1.47
N GLY A 74 3.63 -4.44 -2.00
CA GLY A 74 3.87 -4.42 -3.43
C GLY A 74 5.30 -3.98 -3.72
N ILE A 75 5.63 -3.95 -5.00
CA ILE A 75 6.95 -3.54 -5.49
C ILE A 75 6.96 -2.03 -5.72
N GLY A 76 8.00 -1.35 -5.23
CA GLY A 76 8.22 0.08 -5.41
C GLY A 76 9.64 0.42 -5.84
N GLY A 77 9.85 1.68 -6.23
CA GLY A 77 11.19 2.23 -6.44
C GLY A 77 11.88 2.54 -5.11
N GLY A 78 13.21 2.45 -5.08
CA GLY A 78 14.02 2.78 -3.91
C GLY A 78 14.94 3.97 -4.18
N PHE A 79 15.08 4.85 -3.19
CA PHE A 79 16.02 5.97 -3.24
C PHE A 79 17.43 5.50 -2.90
N GLN A 80 18.39 5.74 -3.80
CA GLN A 80 19.80 5.41 -3.56
C GLN A 80 20.47 6.45 -2.65
N PRO A 81 21.45 6.06 -1.81
CA PRO A 81 21.95 4.70 -1.62
C PRO A 81 21.11 3.85 -0.64
N ASP A 82 20.05 4.43 -0.08
CA ASP A 82 19.37 3.88 1.09
C ASP A 82 18.60 2.59 0.80
N ALA A 83 17.91 2.51 -0.33
CA ALA A 83 17.08 1.37 -0.72
C ALA A 83 17.50 0.80 -2.09
N PRO A 84 18.61 0.03 -2.16
CA PRO A 84 18.97 -0.70 -3.37
C PRO A 84 17.94 -1.74 -3.78
N VAL A 85 17.97 -2.17 -5.04
CA VAL A 85 17.12 -3.25 -5.55
C VAL A 85 17.26 -4.49 -4.66
N GLY A 86 16.12 -5.08 -4.28
CA GLY A 86 16.08 -6.20 -3.34
C GLY A 86 15.91 -5.79 -1.87
N SER A 87 15.94 -4.50 -1.57
CA SER A 87 15.60 -4.01 -0.22
C SER A 87 14.14 -4.29 0.11
N LEU A 88 13.89 -4.68 1.36
CA LEU A 88 12.56 -4.74 1.95
C LEU A 88 12.41 -3.60 2.97
N VAL A 89 11.34 -2.82 2.82
CA VAL A 89 11.06 -1.64 3.66
C VAL A 89 9.67 -1.76 4.27
N VAL A 90 9.56 -1.51 5.56
CA VAL A 90 8.30 -1.34 6.28
C VAL A 90 8.03 0.15 6.47
N ALA A 91 6.85 0.60 6.06
CA ALA A 91 6.48 2.01 6.17
C ALA A 91 6.33 2.45 7.64
N ASP A 92 7.11 3.44 8.06
CA ASP A 92 6.83 4.22 9.28
C ASP A 92 6.05 5.53 9.00
N ALA A 93 6.00 5.91 7.72
CA ALA A 93 5.09 6.89 7.16
C ALA A 93 4.72 6.48 5.72
N ILE A 94 3.47 6.75 5.34
CA ILE A 94 2.96 6.56 3.98
C ILE A 94 2.47 7.90 3.49
N THR A 95 3.11 8.46 2.47
CA THR A 95 2.84 9.82 1.98
C THR A 95 2.40 9.81 0.53
N VAL A 96 1.27 10.44 0.23
CA VAL A 96 0.88 10.74 -1.15
C VAL A 96 1.63 11.99 -1.60
N ALA A 97 2.68 11.80 -2.40
CA ALA A 97 3.69 12.84 -2.64
C ALA A 97 3.32 13.80 -3.79
N ASP A 98 2.34 13.43 -4.63
CA ASP A 98 1.93 14.21 -5.80
C ASP A 98 0.46 14.65 -5.77
N LEU A 99 -0.17 14.63 -4.60
CA LEU A 99 -1.52 15.14 -4.38
C LEU A 99 -1.48 16.60 -3.94
N GLY A 100 -1.72 17.51 -4.87
CA GLY A 100 -1.60 18.95 -4.67
C GLY A 100 -1.92 19.75 -5.92
N ALA A 101 -1.53 21.01 -5.91
CA ALA A 101 -1.59 21.91 -7.06
C ALA A 101 -0.18 22.39 -7.43
N GLU A 102 0.11 22.47 -8.72
CA GLU A 102 1.30 23.17 -9.22
C GLU A 102 0.99 24.67 -9.29
N THR A 103 1.83 25.50 -8.67
CA THR A 103 1.74 26.97 -8.70
C THR A 103 2.97 27.58 -9.38
N ALA A 104 3.00 28.90 -9.55
CA ALA A 104 4.17 29.59 -10.09
C ALA A 104 5.40 29.48 -9.16
N GLU A 105 5.17 29.26 -7.87
CA GLU A 105 6.17 29.15 -6.80
C GLU A 105 6.59 27.70 -6.54
N GLY A 106 5.89 26.72 -7.11
CA GLY A 106 6.18 25.29 -6.99
C GLY A 106 4.95 24.45 -6.61
N PHE A 107 5.21 23.21 -6.17
CA PHE A 107 4.15 22.29 -5.77
C PHE A 107 3.59 22.63 -4.39
N LEU A 108 2.28 22.78 -4.29
CA LEU A 108 1.54 23.03 -3.06
C LEU A 108 0.71 21.79 -2.69
N PRO A 109 1.01 21.08 -1.59
CA PRO A 109 0.27 19.87 -1.21
C PRO A 109 -1.18 20.21 -0.83
N VAL A 110 -2.10 19.26 -1.01
CA VAL A 110 -3.53 19.48 -0.69
C VAL A 110 -3.81 19.88 0.76
N THR A 111 -2.92 19.53 1.70
CA THR A 111 -3.03 19.97 3.09
C THR A 111 -2.85 21.48 3.25
N GLU A 112 -1.97 22.11 2.46
CA GLU A 112 -1.81 23.56 2.47
C GLU A 112 -2.95 24.28 1.75
N LEU A 113 -3.64 23.58 0.86
CA LEU A 113 -4.92 24.02 0.28
C LEU A 113 -6.11 23.85 1.25
N GLY A 114 -5.89 23.32 2.46
CA GLY A 114 -6.92 23.14 3.49
C GLY A 114 -7.69 21.81 3.39
N PHE A 115 -7.18 20.83 2.63
CA PHE A 115 -7.84 19.54 2.45
C PHE A 115 -7.11 18.38 3.12
N GLY A 116 -7.85 17.59 3.88
CA GLY A 116 -7.51 16.22 4.25
C GLY A 116 -6.12 16.01 4.86
N THR A 117 -5.53 14.85 4.55
CA THR A 117 -4.17 14.48 4.97
C THR A 117 -3.44 13.85 3.79
N VAL A 118 -2.14 14.10 3.68
CA VAL A 118 -1.27 13.45 2.68
C VAL A 118 -0.38 12.38 3.28
N THR A 119 -0.24 12.33 4.61
CA THR A 119 0.61 11.35 5.30
C THR A 119 -0.18 10.57 6.34
N HIS A 120 -0.17 9.25 6.22
CA HIS A 120 -0.60 8.32 7.25
C HIS A 120 0.61 7.76 8.01
N ARG A 121 0.52 7.69 9.33
CA ARG A 121 1.55 7.08 10.19
C ARG A 121 1.00 5.80 10.82
N PRO A 122 1.48 4.61 10.42
CA PRO A 122 1.05 3.37 11.04
C PRO A 122 1.43 3.32 12.54
N PRO A 123 0.72 2.54 13.37
CA PRO A 123 1.07 2.37 14.77
C PRO A 123 2.50 1.86 14.94
N GLY A 124 3.32 2.55 15.75
CA GLY A 124 4.74 2.22 15.91
C GLY A 124 5.01 0.80 16.40
N SER A 125 4.10 0.22 17.20
CA SER A 125 4.17 -1.18 17.62
C SER A 125 4.05 -2.16 16.45
N ALA A 126 3.16 -1.89 15.50
CA ALA A 126 2.98 -2.71 14.31
C ALA A 126 4.18 -2.58 13.36
N VAL A 127 4.72 -1.37 13.18
CA VAL A 127 5.95 -1.12 12.41
C VAL A 127 7.12 -1.90 12.97
N ARG A 128 7.33 -1.85 14.29
CA ARG A 128 8.39 -2.60 14.96
C ARG A 128 8.21 -4.12 14.78
N ALA A 129 7.03 -4.64 15.07
CA ALA A 129 6.77 -6.07 14.93
C ALA A 129 6.98 -6.57 13.49
N ALA A 130 6.50 -5.83 12.49
CA ALA A 130 6.65 -6.19 11.09
C ALA A 130 8.11 -6.09 10.61
N SER A 131 8.83 -5.03 11.00
CA SER A 131 10.24 -4.85 10.61
C SER A 131 11.13 -5.92 11.24
N GLU A 132 10.95 -6.25 12.52
CA GLU A 132 11.67 -7.33 13.21
C GLU A 132 11.36 -8.69 12.57
N ALA A 133 10.09 -9.02 12.35
CA ALA A 133 9.69 -10.30 11.77
C ALA A 133 10.20 -10.50 10.34
N ALA A 134 10.27 -9.42 9.55
CA ALA A 134 10.71 -9.47 8.16
C ALA A 134 12.22 -9.24 7.97
N GLY A 135 12.96 -8.87 9.02
CA GLY A 135 14.34 -8.39 8.90
C GLY A 135 14.45 -7.14 8.00
N ALA A 136 13.40 -6.33 7.98
CA ALA A 136 13.25 -5.19 7.08
C ALA A 136 13.65 -3.88 7.77
N ARG A 137 14.15 -2.93 7.00
CA ARG A 137 14.37 -1.55 7.49
C ARG A 137 13.05 -0.78 7.50
N THR A 138 12.97 0.27 8.32
CA THR A 138 11.84 1.21 8.25
C THR A 138 12.16 2.41 7.38
N GLY A 139 11.13 3.05 6.85
CA GLY A 139 11.24 4.37 6.22
C GLY A 139 9.94 4.83 5.57
N THR A 140 9.94 6.08 5.10
CA THR A 140 8.79 6.66 4.40
C THR A 140 8.59 5.99 3.05
N ILE A 141 7.37 5.52 2.79
CA ILE A 141 6.95 5.01 1.47
C ILE A 141 6.07 6.06 0.80
N LEU A 142 6.42 6.41 -0.43
CA LEU A 142 5.66 7.37 -1.22
C LEU A 142 4.66 6.67 -2.13
N THR A 143 3.44 7.19 -2.16
CA THR A 143 2.45 6.89 -3.19
C THR A 143 2.43 8.04 -4.18
N VAL A 144 2.53 7.70 -5.46
CA VAL A 144 2.48 8.65 -6.57
C VAL A 144 1.52 8.12 -7.62
N SER A 145 0.87 9.03 -8.33
CA SER A 145 -0.03 8.72 -9.44
C SER A 145 0.71 8.50 -10.76
N THR A 146 1.97 8.95 -10.84
CA THR A 146 2.83 8.80 -12.01
C THR A 146 4.09 7.98 -11.66
N VAL A 147 4.39 6.98 -12.50
CA VAL A 147 5.60 6.16 -12.31
C VAL A 147 6.84 7.05 -12.42
N THR A 148 7.75 6.96 -11.45
CA THR A 148 9.02 7.70 -11.41
C THR A 148 10.03 7.10 -12.38
N GLY A 149 9.87 7.37 -13.68
CA GLY A 149 10.71 6.81 -14.74
C GLY A 149 12.09 7.46 -14.91
N THR A 150 12.39 8.56 -14.19
CA THR A 150 13.63 9.32 -14.34
C THR A 150 14.27 9.66 -13.00
N ALA A 151 15.61 9.78 -13.00
CA ALA A 151 16.38 10.19 -11.82
C ALA A 151 15.98 11.61 -11.34
N ALA A 152 15.65 12.52 -12.26
CA ALA A 152 15.19 13.87 -11.93
C ALA A 152 13.86 13.84 -11.17
N ARG A 153 12.89 13.03 -11.62
CA ARG A 153 11.61 12.89 -10.91
C ARG A 153 11.79 12.25 -9.53
N ALA A 154 12.69 11.28 -9.40
CA ALA A 154 13.04 10.72 -8.10
C ALA A 154 13.64 11.80 -7.18
N ALA A 155 14.60 12.59 -7.66
CA ALA A 155 15.21 13.66 -6.85
C ALA A 155 14.20 14.70 -6.36
N ALA A 156 13.18 15.03 -7.16
CA ALA A 156 12.11 15.94 -6.78
C ALA A 156 11.15 15.40 -5.70
N LEU A 157 11.20 14.10 -5.40
CA LEU A 157 10.34 13.42 -4.43
C LEU A 157 11.08 13.04 -3.15
N ARG A 158 12.38 13.33 -3.06
CA ARG A 158 13.21 13.05 -1.89
C ARG A 158 13.06 14.14 -0.84
#